data_AF-A0A2D5RNH6-F1
#
_entry.id   AF-A0A2D5RNH6-F1
#
_cell.length_a   1.000
_cell.length_b   1.000
_cell.length_c   1.000
_cell.angle_alpha   90.00
_cell.angle_beta   90.00
_cell.angle_gamma   90.00
#
_symmetry.space_group_name_H-M   'P 1'
#
loop_
_entity.id
_entity.type
_entity.pdbx_description
1 polymer ?
#
loop_
_entity_poly.entity_id
_entity_poly.type
_entity_poly.pdbx_seq_one_letter_code
_entity_poly.pdbx_strand_id
1 'polypeptide(L)'
;MIDRLLFHIFEVIFETIIELIPPKIRKVLGIILIIIGSILTLLIAILYLVAGPADGTGGLGILIFIMMAILSFLIGFKMTFYE
;
A
#
# COMPACT_ATOMS: atom_id res chain seq x y z
N MET A 1 -2.46 -14.81 22.47
CA MET A 1 -1.70 -16.01 22.04
C MET A 1 -2.18 -16.50 20.67
N ILE A 2 -3.50 -16.49 20.42
CA ILE A 2 -4.12 -16.74 19.11
C ILE A 2 -3.66 -15.75 18.03
N ASP A 3 -3.47 -14.46 18.37
CA ASP A 3 -3.09 -13.41 17.41
C ASP A 3 -1.71 -13.63 16.77
N ARG A 4 -0.75 -14.19 17.53
CA ARG A 4 0.57 -14.56 16.99
C ARG A 4 0.47 -15.70 15.99
N LEU A 5 -0.39 -16.67 16.25
CA LEU A 5 -0.58 -17.84 15.40
C LEU A 5 -1.26 -17.45 14.09
N LEU A 6 -2.27 -16.59 14.17
CA LEU A 6 -2.93 -15.99 13.01
C LEU A 6 -1.97 -15.17 12.14
N PHE A 7 -1.12 -14.36 12.78
CA PHE A 7 -0.11 -13.57 12.08
C PHE A 7 0.90 -14.47 11.35
N HIS A 8 1.36 -15.54 11.99
CA HIS A 8 2.30 -16.48 11.41
C HIS A 8 1.71 -17.25 10.21
N ILE A 9 0.45 -17.71 10.33
CA ILE A 9 -0.25 -18.39 9.24
C ILE A 9 -0.43 -17.45 8.05
N PHE A 10 -0.82 -16.20 8.31
CA PHE A 10 -0.97 -15.19 7.27
C PHE A 10 0.37 -14.90 6.57
N GLU A 11 1.46 -14.77 7.33
CA GLU A 11 2.80 -14.55 6.79
C GLU A 11 3.24 -15.70 5.87
N VAL A 12 3.08 -16.95 6.30
CA VAL A 12 3.41 -18.15 5.51
C VAL A 12 2.59 -18.22 4.22
N ILE A 13 1.27 -17.95 4.28
CA ILE A 13 0.41 -17.93 3.10
C ILE A 13 0.85 -16.82 2.14
N PHE A 14 1.15 -15.64 2.67
CA PHE A 14 1.55 -14.49 1.88
C PHE A 14 2.90 -14.70 1.20
N GLU A 15 3.88 -15.28 1.89
CA GLU A 15 5.16 -15.69 1.31
C GLU A 15 4.97 -16.72 0.19
N THR A 16 4.16 -17.74 0.43
CA THR A 16 3.85 -18.78 -0.58
C THR A 16 3.25 -18.16 -1.86
N ILE A 17 2.34 -17.20 -1.71
CA ILE A 17 1.73 -16.49 -2.84
C ILE A 17 2.77 -15.64 -3.58
N ILE A 18 3.66 -14.96 -2.85
CA ILE A 18 4.72 -14.13 -3.42
C ILE A 18 5.79 -14.97 -4.14
N GLU A 19 6.11 -16.16 -3.66
CA GLU A 19 7.01 -17.11 -4.32
C GLU A 19 6.41 -17.69 -5.59
N LEU A 20 5.08 -17.87 -5.64
CA LEU A 20 4.39 -18.35 -6.83
C LEU A 20 4.46 -17.35 -7.99
N ILE A 21 4.63 -16.05 -7.69
CA ILE A 21 4.74 -15.00 -8.71
C ILE A 21 6.18 -14.95 -9.23
N PRO A 22 6.41 -15.07 -10.56
CA PRO A 22 7.75 -14.99 -11.12
C PRO A 22 8.47 -13.69 -10.73
N PRO A 23 9.77 -13.72 -10.39
CA PRO A 23 10.49 -12.57 -9.84
C PRO A 23 10.50 -11.36 -10.77
N LYS A 24 10.51 -11.58 -12.09
CA LYS A 24 10.39 -10.52 -13.10
C LYS A 24 9.04 -9.80 -13.03
N ILE A 25 7.94 -10.55 -12.86
CA ILE A 25 6.58 -10.00 -12.79
C ILE A 25 6.35 -9.30 -11.45
N ARG A 26 6.86 -9.90 -10.36
CA ARG A 26 6.81 -9.34 -9.01
C ARG A 26 7.43 -7.95 -8.96
N LYS A 27 8.62 -7.78 -9.56
CA LYS A 27 9.31 -6.49 -9.61
C LYS A 27 8.52 -5.43 -10.38
N VAL A 28 7.94 -5.81 -11.53
CA VAL A 28 7.09 -4.91 -12.33
C VAL A 28 5.83 -4.51 -11.56
N LEU A 29 5.14 -5.45 -10.92
CA LEU A 29 3.98 -5.18 -10.08
C LEU A 29 4.33 -4.23 -8.93
N GLY A 30 5.46 -4.45 -8.27
CA GLY A 30 5.93 -3.57 -7.21
C GLY A 30 6.18 -2.13 -7.69
N ILE A 31 6.80 -1.97 -8.86
CA ILE A 31 7.02 -0.64 -9.47
C ILE A 31 5.69 0.04 -9.80
N ILE A 32 4.74 -0.71 -10.39
CA ILE A 32 3.40 -0.18 -10.70
C ILE A 32 2.69 0.30 -9.42
N LEU A 33 2.76 -0.48 -8.35
CA LEU A 33 2.18 -0.12 -7.05
C LEU A 33 2.81 1.13 -6.44
N ILE A 34 4.13 1.30 -6.59
CA ILE A 34 4.84 2.52 -6.16
C ILE A 34 4.37 3.73 -6.95
N ILE A 35 4.21 3.60 -8.28
CA ILE A 35 3.71 4.68 -9.13
C ILE A 35 2.28 5.07 -8.73
N ILE A 36 1.39 4.10 -8.53
CA ILE A 36 0.01 4.34 -8.08
C ILE A 36 0.00 5.04 -6.72
N GLY A 37 0.78 4.57 -5.75
CA GLY A 37 0.90 5.20 -4.43
C GLY A 37 1.41 6.64 -4.53
N SER A 38 2.35 6.91 -5.44
CA SER A 38 2.87 8.26 -5.69
C SER A 38 1.80 9.19 -6.27
N ILE A 39 1.02 8.71 -7.24
CA ILE A 39 -0.10 9.46 -7.83
C ILE A 39 -1.16 9.77 -6.78
N LEU A 40 -1.53 8.78 -5.95
CA LEU A 40 -2.50 8.97 -4.87
C LEU A 40 -2.00 10.02 -3.86
N THR A 41 -0.72 9.98 -3.50
CA THR A 41 -0.11 10.96 -2.58
C THR A 41 -0.17 12.37 -3.16
N LEU A 42 0.18 12.52 -4.44
CA LEU A 42 0.07 13.78 -5.18
C LEU A 42 -1.37 14.29 -5.21
N LEU A 43 -2.34 13.41 -5.46
CA LEU A 43 -3.74 13.76 -5.50
C LEU A 43 -4.22 14.30 -4.14
N ILE A 44 -3.87 13.62 -3.04
CA ILE A 44 -4.20 14.07 -1.68
C ILE A 44 -3.56 15.43 -1.38
N ALA A 45 -2.29 15.61 -1.74
CA ALA A 45 -1.58 16.87 -1.51
C ALA A 45 -2.25 18.04 -2.24
N ILE A 46 -2.65 17.85 -3.50
CA ILE A 46 -3.35 18.87 -4.29
C ILE A 46 -4.74 19.13 -3.69
N LEU A 47 -5.49 18.08 -3.34
CA LEU A 47 -6.81 18.23 -2.71
C LEU A 47 -6.73 18.98 -1.39
N TYR A 48 -5.72 18.72 -0.56
CA TYR A 48 -5.50 19.43 0.69
C TYR A 48 -5.09 20.89 0.47
N LEU A 49 -4.24 21.16 -0.52
CA LEU A 49 -3.81 22.51 -0.89
C LEU A 49 -4.97 23.37 -1.41
N VAL A 50 -5.86 22.79 -2.23
CA VAL A 50 -6.96 23.50 -2.89
C VAL A 50 -8.19 23.63 -1.99
N ALA A 51 -8.56 22.58 -1.26
CA ALA A 51 -9.77 22.57 -0.44
C ALA A 51 -9.56 23.09 0.99
N GLY A 52 -8.31 23.31 1.40
CA GLY A 52 -7.97 23.60 2.79
C GLY A 52 -8.22 22.41 3.72
N PRO A 53 -7.99 22.57 5.03
CA PRO A 53 -8.31 21.54 6.00
C PRO A 53 -9.81 21.25 5.93
N ALA A 54 -10.19 20.01 5.62
CA ALA A 54 -11.59 19.66 5.51
C ALA A 54 -12.27 19.82 6.88
N ASP A 55 -13.21 20.76 6.97
CA ASP A 55 -13.99 21.05 8.17
C ASP A 55 -14.86 19.83 8.55
N GLY A 56 -14.32 18.93 9.37
CA GLY A 56 -15.02 17.87 10.10
C GLY A 56 -15.50 16.65 9.31
N THR A 57 -15.88 16.76 8.03
CA THR A 57 -16.49 15.66 7.25
C THR A 57 -15.59 15.03 6.18
N GLY A 58 -14.55 15.74 5.70
CA GLY A 58 -13.62 15.19 4.71
C GLY A 58 -12.45 14.35 5.27
N GLY A 59 -12.26 14.35 6.60
CA GLY A 59 -11.11 13.71 7.24
C GLY A 59 -11.03 12.20 7.07
N LEU A 60 -12.17 11.49 7.08
CA LEU A 60 -12.22 10.04 6.89
C LEU A 60 -11.84 9.64 5.45
N GLY A 61 -12.29 10.40 4.44
CA GLY A 61 -11.92 10.14 3.05
C GLY A 61 -10.41 10.33 2.84
N ILE A 62 -9.86 11.44 3.33
CA ILE A 62 -8.42 11.72 3.27
C ILE A 62 -7.62 10.63 3.99
N LEU A 63 -8.07 10.18 5.17
CA LEU A 63 -7.41 9.12 5.92
C LEU A 63 -7.38 7.79 5.13
N ILE A 64 -8.48 7.42 4.49
CA ILE A 64 -8.54 6.22 3.63
C ILE A 64 -7.56 6.34 2.47
N PHE A 65 -7.52 7.49 1.79
CA PHE A 65 -6.59 7.71 0.68
C PHE A 65 -5.13 7.68 1.13
N ILE A 66 -4.80 8.26 2.29
CA ILE A 66 -3.46 8.19 2.89
C ILE A 66 -3.10 6.74 3.23
N MET A 67 -4.02 6.00 3.86
CA MET A 67 -3.80 4.61 4.22
C MET A 67 -3.61 3.73 2.99
N MET A 68 -4.40 3.94 1.94
CA MET A 68 -4.21 3.27 0.65
C MET A 68 -2.88 3.60 -0.01
N ALA A 69 -2.44 4.86 0.03
CA ALA A 69 -1.14 5.26 -0.49
C ALA A 69 0.00 4.56 0.27
N ILE A 70 -0.05 4.56 1.61
CA ILE A 70 0.94 3.89 2.47
C ILE A 70 0.98 2.39 2.18
N LEU A 71 -0.17 1.72 2.11
CA LEU A 71 -0.24 0.28 1.81
C LEU A 71 0.29 -0.04 0.40
N SER A 72 -0.05 0.78 -0.59
CA SER A 72 0.45 0.65 -1.96
C SER A 72 1.98 0.77 -2.01
N PHE A 73 2.55 1.73 -1.27
CA PHE A 73 3.99 1.86 -1.14
C PHE A 73 4.62 0.67 -0.40
N LEU A 74 4.06 0.24 0.72
CA LEU A 74 4.60 -0.88 1.52
C LEU A 74 4.64 -2.18 0.70
N ILE A 75 3.52 -2.52 0.06
CA ILE A 75 3.40 -3.72 -0.77
C ILE A 75 4.27 -3.58 -2.01
N GLY A 76 4.28 -2.40 -2.64
CA GLY A 76 5.11 -2.12 -3.81
C GLY A 76 6.60 -2.30 -3.52
N PHE A 77 7.07 -1.75 -2.40
CA PHE A 77 8.45 -1.88 -1.96
C PHE A 77 8.78 -3.33 -1.61
N LYS A 78 7.92 -4.03 -0.85
CA LYS A 78 8.10 -5.44 -0.54
C LYS A 78 8.20 -6.28 -1.81
N MET A 79 7.34 -6.06 -2.81
CA MET A 79 7.38 -6.79 -4.09
C MET A 79 8.61 -6.48 -4.94
N THR A 80 9.08 -5.22 -4.94
CA THR A 80 10.25 -4.82 -5.74
C THR A 80 11.57 -5.28 -5.15
N PHE A 81 11.68 -5.33 -3.83
CA PHE A 81 12.91 -5.64 -3.09
C PHE A 81 12.88 -7.01 -2.39
N TYR A 82 11.80 -7.79 -2.50
CA TYR A 82 11.85 -9.21 -2.19
C TYR A 82 12.82 -9.86 -3.16
N GLU A 83 13.94 -10.36 -2.66
CA GLU A 83 14.80 -11.31 -3.36
C GLU A 83 14.21 -12.71 -3.21
#